data_AF-A0A0E1NY38-F1
#
_entry.id   AF-A0A0E1NY38-F1
#
_cell.length_a   1.000
_cell.length_b   1.000
_cell.length_c   1.000
_cell.angle_alpha   90.00
_cell.angle_beta   90.00
_cell.angle_gamma   90.00
#
_symmetry.space_group_name_H-M   'P 1'
#
loop_
_entity.id
_entity.type
_entity.pdbx_description
1 polymer ?
#
loop_
_entity_poly.entity_id
_entity_poly.type
_entity_poly.pdbx_seq_one_letter_code
_entity_poly.pdbx_strand_id
1 'polypeptide(L)'
;MSQFNLSELNALPKAKQAAALVLVNGQLEHLTAQERVSWALDNLPGEFVLSSSFGIQAAVCLHLVTRQRPDIPVILTDTGYLFPETYRFIDDLTEKLQLNLQVFRAAHSPAWQEARYGKLWEQGVEGIERYNNLNKVEPMNRALEALGAQTWFAP
;
A
#
# COMPACT_ATOMS: atom_id res chain seq x y z
N MET A 1 -8.08 -14.64 18.55
CA MET A 1 -7.08 -15.53 17.93
C MET A 1 -7.37 -15.51 16.45
N SER A 2 -6.40 -15.12 15.60
CA SER A 2 -6.60 -15.02 14.17
C SER A 2 -6.98 -16.39 13.58
N GLN A 3 -8.05 -16.43 12.78
CA GLN A 3 -8.48 -17.65 12.07
C GLN A 3 -7.54 -18.01 10.92
N PHE A 4 -6.61 -17.12 10.56
CA PHE A 4 -5.74 -17.26 9.39
C PHE A 4 -4.28 -17.32 9.80
N ASN A 5 -3.63 -18.45 9.52
CA ASN A 5 -2.18 -18.55 9.59
C ASN A 5 -1.58 -18.15 8.24
N LEU A 6 -1.03 -16.93 8.15
CA LEU A 6 -0.43 -16.40 6.92
C LEU A 6 0.71 -17.27 6.40
N SER A 7 1.51 -17.86 7.29
CA SER A 7 2.61 -18.75 6.91
C SER A 7 2.11 -20.03 6.25
N GLU A 8 1.02 -20.60 6.75
CA GLU A 8 0.38 -21.78 6.14
C GLU A 8 -0.22 -21.44 4.78
N LEU A 9 -0.91 -20.29 4.64
CA LEU A 9 -1.43 -19.83 3.37
C LEU A 9 -0.31 -19.62 2.34
N ASN A 10 0.78 -18.97 2.72
CA ASN A 10 1.92 -18.72 1.83
C ASN A 10 2.62 -19.99 1.35
N ALA A 11 2.54 -21.09 2.11
CA ALA A 11 3.08 -22.39 1.70
C ALA A 11 2.24 -23.10 0.62
N LEU A 12 0.99 -22.67 0.40
CA LEU A 12 0.12 -23.23 -0.62
C LEU A 12 0.41 -22.64 -2.01
N PRO A 13 0.21 -23.39 -3.11
CA PRO A 13 0.15 -22.82 -4.46
C PRO A 13 -0.95 -21.77 -4.59
N LYS A 14 -0.76 -20.75 -5.44
CA LYS A 14 -1.71 -19.62 -5.62
C LYS A 14 -3.18 -20.04 -5.78
N ALA A 15 -3.45 -21.09 -6.58
CA ALA A 15 -4.81 -21.59 -6.77
C ALA A 15 -5.45 -22.12 -5.47
N LYS A 16 -4.66 -22.76 -4.61
CA LYS A 16 -5.12 -23.26 -3.30
C LYS A 16 -5.27 -22.15 -2.28
N GLN A 17 -4.43 -21.12 -2.33
CA GLN A 17 -4.61 -19.90 -1.52
C GLN A 17 -5.96 -19.25 -1.82
N ALA A 18 -6.25 -19.02 -3.12
CA ALA A 18 -7.52 -18.46 -3.55
C ALA A 18 -8.70 -19.30 -3.05
N ALA A 19 -8.64 -20.63 -3.23
CA ALA A 19 -9.68 -21.54 -2.77
C ALA A 19 -9.90 -21.48 -1.24
N ALA A 20 -8.83 -21.39 -0.45
CA ALA A 20 -8.92 -21.29 1.01
C ALA A 20 -9.59 -19.98 1.46
N LEU A 21 -9.47 -18.91 0.68
CA LEU A 21 -10.04 -17.59 0.98
C LEU A 21 -11.46 -17.39 0.42
N VAL A 22 -11.99 -18.31 -0.40
CA VAL A 22 -13.32 -18.15 -1.02
C VAL A 22 -14.43 -17.93 0.01
N LEU A 23 -14.46 -18.74 1.07
CA LEU A 23 -15.53 -18.68 2.07
C LEU A 23 -15.55 -17.33 2.79
N VAL A 24 -14.38 -16.86 3.24
CA VAL A 24 -14.27 -15.57 3.94
C VAL A 24 -14.53 -14.40 3.00
N ASN A 25 -14.05 -14.44 1.76
CA ASN A 25 -14.34 -13.40 0.78
C ASN A 25 -15.84 -13.31 0.48
N GLY A 26 -16.55 -14.45 0.40
CA GLY A 26 -18.01 -14.47 0.27
C GLY A 26 -18.73 -13.80 1.44
N GLN A 27 -18.23 -13.97 2.67
CA GLN A 27 -18.78 -13.29 3.85
C GLN A 27 -18.49 -11.78 3.82
N LEU A 28 -17.25 -11.40 3.52
CA LEU A 28 -16.81 -10.00 3.43
C LEU A 28 -17.57 -9.22 2.36
N GLU A 29 -18.00 -9.87 1.28
CA GLU A 29 -18.74 -9.21 0.20
C GLU A 29 -20.05 -8.57 0.69
N HIS A 30 -20.68 -9.16 1.72
CA HIS A 30 -21.92 -8.66 2.30
C HIS A 30 -21.72 -7.53 3.33
N LEU A 31 -20.46 -7.21 3.66
CA LEU A 31 -20.11 -6.15 4.61
C LEU A 31 -19.86 -4.82 3.90
N THR A 32 -20.18 -3.73 4.58
CA THR A 32 -19.76 -2.37 4.21
C THR A 32 -18.24 -2.22 4.34
N ALA A 33 -17.66 -1.17 3.72
CA ALA A 33 -16.22 -0.92 3.81
C ALA A 33 -15.74 -0.75 5.27
N GLN A 34 -16.54 -0.08 6.10
CA GLN A 34 -16.27 0.10 7.53
C GLN A 34 -16.23 -1.24 8.26
N GLU A 35 -17.20 -2.11 8.01
CA GLU A 35 -17.28 -3.45 8.61
C GLU A 35 -16.15 -4.36 8.13
N ARG A 36 -15.72 -4.27 6.86
CA ARG A 36 -14.55 -5.01 6.35
C ARG A 36 -13.26 -4.60 7.07
N VAL A 37 -13.08 -3.30 7.34
CA VAL A 37 -11.93 -2.79 8.10
C VAL A 37 -11.98 -3.28 9.55
N SER A 38 -13.13 -3.16 10.23
CA SER A 38 -13.31 -3.67 11.60
C SER A 38 -13.03 -5.17 11.66
N TRP A 39 -13.59 -5.94 10.73
CA TRP A 39 -13.38 -7.38 10.64
C TRP A 39 -11.89 -7.71 10.47
N ALA A 40 -11.19 -7.01 9.59
CA ALA A 40 -9.77 -7.23 9.37
C ALA A 40 -8.95 -6.94 10.64
N LEU A 41 -9.23 -5.82 11.32
CA LEU A 41 -8.57 -5.44 12.58
C LEU A 41 -8.76 -6.49 13.68
N ASP A 42 -9.92 -7.14 13.73
CA ASP A 42 -10.25 -8.14 14.74
C ASP A 42 -9.72 -9.56 14.42
N ASN A 43 -9.56 -9.89 13.13
CA ASN A 43 -9.36 -11.27 12.69
C ASN A 43 -8.02 -11.54 12.01
N LEU A 44 -7.35 -10.51 11.46
CA LEU A 44 -6.07 -10.68 10.77
C LEU A 44 -4.87 -10.41 11.68
N PRO A 45 -3.71 -11.01 11.39
CA PRO A 45 -2.54 -10.92 12.27
C PRO A 45 -1.63 -9.72 11.93
N GLY A 46 -0.66 -9.52 12.83
CA GLY A 46 0.52 -8.68 12.65
C GLY A 46 0.26 -7.18 12.57
N GLU A 47 1.23 -6.46 12.02
CA GLU A 47 1.10 -5.03 11.84
C GLU A 47 0.22 -4.71 10.63
N PHE A 48 -0.63 -3.71 10.83
CA PHE A 48 -1.58 -3.23 9.84
C PHE A 48 -1.04 -1.97 9.22
N VAL A 49 -1.01 -1.90 7.91
CA VAL A 49 -0.59 -0.72 7.17
C VAL A 49 -1.65 -0.33 6.15
N LEU A 50 -1.67 0.95 5.79
CA LEU A 50 -2.50 1.48 4.71
C LEU A 50 -1.58 2.06 3.66
N SER A 51 -1.74 1.71 2.39
CA SER A 51 -1.04 2.44 1.31
C SER A 51 -1.98 3.43 0.64
N SER A 52 -1.46 4.56 0.16
CA SER A 52 -2.21 5.48 -0.69
C SER A 52 -1.31 6.09 -1.76
N SER A 53 -1.84 6.19 -2.98
CA SER A 53 -1.24 6.96 -4.08
C SER A 53 -1.61 8.44 -4.05
N PHE A 54 -2.48 8.84 -3.10
CA PHE A 54 -2.99 10.21 -2.97
C PHE A 54 -3.68 10.73 -4.25
N GLY A 55 -4.33 9.83 -4.99
CA GLY A 55 -5.20 10.15 -6.11
C GLY A 55 -6.53 10.78 -5.67
N ILE A 56 -7.41 11.06 -6.64
CA ILE A 56 -8.65 11.84 -6.48
C ILE A 56 -9.54 11.34 -5.31
N GLN A 57 -9.59 10.03 -5.10
CA GLN A 57 -10.47 9.40 -4.10
C GLN A 57 -9.75 8.95 -2.83
N ALA A 58 -8.44 9.25 -2.70
CA ALA A 58 -7.62 8.78 -1.58
C ALA A 58 -8.16 9.20 -0.20
N ALA A 59 -8.77 10.39 -0.12
CA ALA A 59 -9.31 10.92 1.13
C ALA A 59 -10.37 9.99 1.76
N VAL A 60 -11.13 9.23 0.96
CA VAL A 60 -12.19 8.34 1.47
C VAL A 60 -11.59 7.20 2.27
N CYS A 61 -10.67 6.44 1.68
CA CYS A 61 -10.06 5.28 2.34
C CYS A 61 -9.17 5.72 3.51
N LEU A 62 -8.37 6.79 3.33
CA LEU A 62 -7.56 7.39 4.40
C LEU A 62 -8.42 7.73 5.62
N HIS A 63 -9.48 8.53 5.43
CA HIS A 63 -10.36 8.91 6.53
C HIS A 63 -11.10 7.72 7.15
N LEU A 64 -11.57 6.75 6.34
CA LEU A 64 -12.29 5.59 6.85
C LEU A 64 -11.43 4.72 7.75
N VAL A 65 -10.20 4.41 7.31
CA VAL A 65 -9.30 3.51 8.04
C VAL A 65 -8.70 4.21 9.26
N THR A 66 -8.25 5.47 9.15
CA THR A 66 -7.65 6.19 10.29
C THR A 66 -8.65 6.47 11.41
N ARG A 67 -9.95 6.59 11.10
CA ARG A 67 -11.00 6.68 12.13
C ARG A 67 -11.13 5.44 12.99
N GLN A 68 -10.78 4.26 12.46
CA GLN A 68 -10.80 2.98 13.19
C GLN A 68 -9.44 2.63 13.79
N ARG A 69 -8.33 3.06 13.16
CA ARG A 69 -6.96 2.91 13.65
C ARG A 69 -6.19 4.24 13.49
N PRO A 70 -6.28 5.16 14.47
CA PRO A 70 -5.78 6.56 14.37
C PRO A 70 -4.29 6.74 14.10
N ASP A 71 -3.46 5.73 14.34
CA ASP A 71 -2.00 5.79 14.14
C ASP A 71 -1.52 4.69 13.18
N ILE A 72 -2.39 4.24 12.26
CA ILE A 72 -1.99 3.27 11.24
C ILE A 72 -0.90 3.88 10.33
N PRO A 73 0.23 3.18 10.09
CA PRO A 73 1.22 3.63 9.13
C PRO A 73 0.62 3.79 7.73
N VAL A 74 0.71 5.00 7.16
CA VAL A 74 0.25 5.32 5.82
C VAL A 74 1.43 5.37 4.86
N ILE A 75 1.60 4.32 4.05
CA ILE A 75 2.69 4.19 3.09
C ILE A 75 2.38 5.03 1.84
N LEU A 76 3.30 5.94 1.54
CA LEU A 76 3.40 6.65 0.26
C LEU A 76 4.65 6.19 -0.49
N THR A 77 4.50 5.68 -1.70
CA THR A 77 5.62 5.45 -2.63
C THR A 77 5.84 6.67 -3.50
N ASP A 78 6.80 7.51 -3.10
CA ASP A 78 7.14 8.73 -3.81
C ASP A 78 8.17 8.43 -4.91
N THR A 79 7.73 8.54 -6.17
CA THR A 79 8.59 8.31 -7.34
C THR A 79 9.54 9.48 -7.63
N GLY A 80 9.35 10.62 -6.96
CA GLY A 80 10.03 11.88 -7.24
C GLY A 80 9.51 12.63 -8.47
N TYR A 81 8.46 12.10 -9.12
CA TYR A 81 7.80 12.72 -10.29
C TYR A 81 6.28 12.87 -10.09
N LEU A 82 5.80 12.87 -8.84
CA LEU A 82 4.40 13.19 -8.56
C LEU A 82 4.11 14.64 -8.96
N PHE A 83 2.85 14.93 -9.28
CA PHE A 83 2.44 16.29 -9.61
C PHE A 83 2.65 17.21 -8.39
N PRO A 84 3.04 18.48 -8.58
CA PRO A 84 3.13 19.46 -7.50
C PRO A 84 1.85 19.56 -6.66
N GLU A 85 0.69 19.44 -7.31
CA GLU A 85 -0.64 19.41 -6.69
C GLU A 85 -0.79 18.19 -5.77
N THR A 86 -0.24 17.04 -6.16
CA THR A 86 -0.29 15.81 -5.34
C THR A 86 0.51 15.98 -4.06
N TYR A 87 1.69 16.61 -4.09
CA TYR A 87 2.46 16.88 -2.87
C TYR A 87 1.70 17.81 -1.91
N ARG A 88 1.13 18.91 -2.41
CA ARG A 88 0.31 19.80 -1.58
C ARG A 88 -0.89 19.05 -0.99
N PHE A 89 -1.53 18.19 -1.78
CA PHE A 89 -2.65 17.38 -1.31
C PHE A 89 -2.24 16.33 -0.26
N ILE A 90 -1.05 15.74 -0.39
CA ILE A 90 -0.47 14.87 0.65
C ILE A 90 -0.29 15.64 1.94
N ASP A 91 0.33 16.82 1.89
CA ASP A 91 0.57 17.66 3.07
C ASP A 91 -0.76 18.05 3.75
N ASP A 92 -1.71 18.56 2.96
CA ASP A 92 -3.05 18.97 3.41
C ASP A 92 -3.81 17.81 4.09
N LEU A 93 -3.81 16.62 3.48
CA LEU A 93 -4.49 15.45 4.06
C LEU A 93 -3.76 14.90 5.27
N THR A 94 -2.43 14.93 5.27
CA THR A 94 -1.61 14.47 6.40
C THR A 94 -1.89 15.31 7.64
N GLU A 95 -1.94 16.63 7.49
CA GLU A 95 -2.30 17.54 8.58
C GLU A 95 -3.76 17.35 9.01
N LYS A 96 -4.70 17.37 8.06
CA LYS A 96 -6.15 17.32 8.36
C LYS A 96 -6.61 16.00 9.00
N LEU A 97 -6.03 14.89 8.57
CA LEU A 97 -6.38 13.55 9.05
C LEU A 97 -5.40 13.01 10.08
N GLN A 98 -4.37 13.79 10.45
CA GLN A 98 -3.31 13.42 11.39
C GLN A 98 -2.64 12.09 11.00
N LEU A 99 -2.29 11.93 9.72
CA LEU A 99 -1.77 10.67 9.20
C LEU A 99 -0.37 10.39 9.74
N ASN A 100 -0.13 9.15 10.16
CA ASN A 100 1.21 8.62 10.38
C ASN A 100 1.85 8.29 9.02
N LEU A 101 2.27 9.33 8.29
CA LEU A 101 2.76 9.21 6.92
C LEU A 101 4.18 8.61 6.89
N GLN A 102 4.33 7.54 6.12
CA GLN A 102 5.59 6.83 5.90
C GLN A 102 6.00 6.94 4.42
N VAL A 103 6.95 7.82 4.12
CA VAL A 103 7.37 8.10 2.75
C VAL A 103 8.53 7.19 2.34
N PHE A 104 8.30 6.34 1.34
CA PHE A 104 9.30 5.47 0.75
C PHE A 104 9.63 5.93 -0.66
N ARG A 105 10.94 6.06 -0.94
CA ARG A 105 11.49 6.46 -2.23
C ARG A 105 12.47 5.41 -2.73
N ALA A 106 12.76 5.45 -4.03
CA ALA A 106 13.86 4.69 -4.61
C ALA A 106 15.21 5.04 -3.93
N ALA A 107 16.15 4.09 -3.95
CA ALA A 107 17.51 4.29 -3.39
C ALA A 107 18.31 5.41 -4.08
N HIS A 108 17.92 5.80 -5.29
CA HIS A 108 18.55 6.85 -6.07
C HIS A 108 17.52 7.92 -6.46
N SER A 109 17.93 9.18 -6.41
CA SER A 109 17.07 10.30 -6.78
C SER A 109 16.67 10.26 -8.27
N PRO A 110 15.57 10.94 -8.65
CA PRO A 110 15.19 11.17 -10.04
C PRO A 110 16.36 11.54 -10.96
N ALA A 111 17.12 12.58 -10.59
CA ALA A 111 18.26 13.06 -11.36
C ALA A 111 19.36 11.99 -11.52
N TRP A 112 19.59 11.19 -10.48
CA TRP A 112 20.58 10.12 -10.53
C TRP A 112 20.13 8.99 -11.47
N GLN A 113 18.86 8.61 -11.40
CA GLN A 113 18.28 7.59 -12.29
C GLN A 113 18.34 8.04 -13.74
N GLU A 114 17.97 9.29 -14.04
CA GLU A 114 18.07 9.86 -15.39
C GLU A 114 19.54 9.90 -15.87
N ALA A 115 20.48 10.27 -15.03
CA ALA A 115 21.90 10.28 -15.40
C ALA A 115 22.46 8.89 -15.70
N ARG A 116 21.98 7.83 -15.02
CA ARG A 116 22.48 6.46 -15.21
C ARG A 116 21.76 5.68 -16.30
N TYR A 117 20.47 5.90 -16.45
CA TYR A 117 19.60 5.04 -17.25
C TYR A 117 18.83 5.81 -18.32
N GLY A 118 18.93 7.14 -18.36
CA GLY A 118 18.05 7.99 -19.14
C GLY A 118 16.62 7.98 -18.61
N LYS A 119 15.71 8.53 -19.41
CA LYS A 119 14.27 8.52 -19.12
C LYS A 119 13.69 7.14 -19.41
N LEU A 120 13.66 6.28 -18.40
CA LEU A 120 13.19 4.90 -18.53
C LEU A 120 11.77 4.78 -19.10
N TRP A 121 10.90 5.75 -18.85
CA TRP A 121 9.53 5.78 -19.39
C TRP A 121 9.46 6.03 -20.90
N GLU A 122 10.55 6.46 -21.53
CA GLU A 122 10.66 6.65 -22.99
C GLU A 122 11.26 5.41 -23.70
N GLN A 123 11.60 4.35 -22.95
CA GLN A 123 12.33 3.16 -23.45
C GLN A 123 11.43 1.94 -23.65
N GLY A 124 10.15 2.17 -23.96
CA GLY A 124 9.17 1.11 -24.17
C GLY A 124 8.83 0.32 -22.90
N VAL A 125 8.29 -0.88 -23.09
CA VAL A 125 7.72 -1.69 -22.00
C VAL A 125 8.78 -2.09 -20.97
N GLU A 126 9.94 -2.57 -21.42
CA GLU A 126 11.04 -2.98 -20.51
C GLU A 126 11.54 -1.81 -19.66
N GLY A 127 11.62 -0.61 -20.25
CA GLY A 127 11.97 0.61 -19.54
C GLY A 127 10.95 0.98 -18.45
N ILE A 128 9.65 0.91 -18.79
CA ILE A 128 8.56 1.16 -17.84
C ILE A 128 8.54 0.12 -16.71
N GLU A 129 8.75 -1.16 -17.01
CA GLU A 129 8.84 -2.22 -16.02
C GLU A 129 10.00 -1.97 -15.06
N ARG A 130 11.17 -1.60 -15.59
CA ARG A 130 12.33 -1.24 -14.77
C ARG A 130 12.08 -0.02 -13.91
N TYR A 131 11.45 1.03 -14.46
CA TYR A 131 11.08 2.23 -13.71
C TYR A 131 10.11 1.91 -12.56
N ASN A 132 9.07 1.13 -12.83
CA ASN A 132 8.09 0.72 -11.82
C ASN A 132 8.73 -0.15 -10.73
N ASN A 133 9.65 -1.04 -11.11
CA ASN A 133 10.37 -1.85 -10.14
C ASN A 133 11.17 -0.97 -9.17
N LEU A 134 11.99 -0.06 -9.70
CA LEU A 134 12.85 0.82 -8.91
C LEU A 134 12.08 1.83 -8.04
N ASN A 135 10.96 2.36 -8.54
CA ASN A 135 10.29 3.51 -7.91
C ASN A 135 8.98 3.16 -7.20
N LYS A 136 8.44 1.94 -7.38
CA LYS A 136 7.17 1.53 -6.75
C LYS A 136 7.26 0.15 -6.09
N VAL A 137 7.70 -0.87 -6.82
CA VAL A 137 7.69 -2.26 -6.32
C VAL A 137 8.73 -2.45 -5.21
N GLU A 138 9.99 -2.09 -5.46
CA GLU A 138 11.04 -2.19 -4.44
C GLU A 138 10.73 -1.32 -3.21
N PRO A 139 10.35 -0.03 -3.35
CA PRO A 139 10.02 0.80 -2.18
C PRO A 139 8.84 0.24 -1.37
N MET A 140 7.81 -0.31 -2.03
CA MET A 140 6.66 -0.91 -1.33
C MET A 140 7.07 -2.18 -0.58
N ASN A 141 7.82 -3.09 -1.21
CA ASN A 141 8.27 -4.31 -0.56
C ASN A 141 9.13 -3.98 0.67
N ARG A 142 10.06 -3.04 0.53
CA ARG A 142 10.88 -2.56 1.65
C ARG A 142 10.03 -1.89 2.75
N ALA A 143 8.96 -1.20 2.39
CA ALA A 143 8.04 -0.62 3.37
C ALA A 143 7.31 -1.70 4.19
N LEU A 144 6.77 -2.72 3.52
CA LEU A 144 6.08 -3.84 4.17
C LEU A 144 7.03 -4.59 5.12
N GLU A 145 8.26 -4.86 4.69
CA GLU A 145 9.29 -5.51 5.52
C GLU A 145 9.70 -4.63 6.72
N ALA A 146 10.02 -3.36 6.48
CA ALA A 146 10.48 -2.44 7.53
C ALA A 146 9.41 -2.18 8.60
N LEU A 147 8.13 -2.23 8.22
CA LEU A 147 7.00 -2.04 9.13
C LEU A 147 6.49 -3.38 9.72
N GLY A 148 7.08 -4.52 9.36
CA GLY A 148 6.64 -5.84 9.82
C GLY A 148 5.18 -6.16 9.44
N ALA A 149 4.71 -5.58 8.33
CA ALA A 149 3.31 -5.64 7.95
C ALA A 149 2.87 -7.06 7.57
N GLN A 150 1.76 -7.52 8.15
CA GLN A 150 1.10 -8.75 7.73
C GLN A 150 -0.31 -8.50 7.17
N THR A 151 -0.88 -7.33 7.44
CA THR A 151 -2.16 -6.90 6.89
C THR A 151 -2.00 -5.55 6.21
N TRP A 152 -2.43 -5.47 4.94
CA TRP A 152 -2.28 -4.27 4.11
C TRP A 152 -3.64 -3.85 3.54
N PHE A 153 -4.12 -2.67 3.96
CA PHE A 153 -5.27 -2.00 3.35
C PHE A 153 -4.84 -1.15 2.16
N ALA A 154 -5.62 -1.20 1.08
CA ALA A 154 -5.42 -0.35 -0.10
C ALA A 154 -6.76 0.23 -0.60
N PRO A 155 -6.78 1.46 -1.13
CA PRO A 155 -7.93 2.07 -1.79
C PRO A 155 -8.22 1.46 -3.18
#